data_AF-A0A959NF78-F1
#
_entry.id   AF-A0A959NF78-F1
#
_cell.length_a   1.000
_cell.length_b   1.000
_cell.length_c   1.000
_cell.angle_alpha   90.00
_cell.angle_beta   90.00
_cell.angle_gamma   90.00
#
_symmetry.space_group_name_H-M   'P 1'
#
loop_
_entity.id
_entity.type
_entity.pdbx_description
1 polymer ?
#
loop_
_entity_poly.entity_id
_entity_poly.type
_entity_poly.pdbx_seq_one_letter_code
_entity_poly.pdbx_strand_id
1 'polypeptide(L)'
;VLDKNGNKMSKRVGNVVNPFATIETFGADATRWYLITNASPWDNMKFDIDGIKEVQRKFFGTLYNTYQFMALYANVDGFCFSEKYIPVNERPEIDRWILSSLHTLIQKANAFMDDYEPTQAGRLIEDFVGEQLSNWYVRLSRRRFWKPAR
;
A
#
# COMPACT_ATOMS: atom_id res chain seq x y z
N VAL A 1 23.77 -0.53 -1.34
CA VAL A 1 23.17 -0.16 -0.03
C VAL A 1 24.22 0.49 0.84
N LEU A 2 23.94 1.71 1.28
CA LEU A 2 24.78 2.53 2.17
C LEU A 2 24.12 2.61 3.55
N ASP A 3 24.86 3.04 4.57
CA ASP A 3 24.23 3.43 5.83
C ASP A 3 23.37 4.70 5.66
N LYS A 4 22.61 5.06 6.70
CA LYS A 4 21.75 6.25 6.70
C LYS A 4 22.47 7.57 6.37
N ASN A 5 23.79 7.64 6.62
CA ASN A 5 24.62 8.81 6.35
C ASN A 5 25.23 8.78 4.94
N GLY A 6 25.06 7.69 4.18
CA GLY A 6 25.61 7.51 2.84
C GLY A 6 27.02 6.88 2.83
N ASN A 7 27.50 6.33 3.94
CA ASN A 7 28.79 5.63 3.96
C ASN A 7 28.64 4.16 3.60
N LYS A 8 29.72 3.55 3.09
CA LYS A 8 29.79 2.11 2.86
C LYS A 8 29.63 1.37 4.19
N MET A 9 28.72 0.39 4.21
CA MET A 9 28.57 -0.49 5.36
C MET A 9 29.76 -1.44 5.48
N SER A 10 30.36 -1.54 6.66
CA SER A 10 31.43 -2.50 6.93
C SER A 10 31.47 -2.92 8.40
N LYS A 11 31.77 -4.20 8.65
CA LYS A 11 31.90 -4.72 10.02
C LYS A 11 32.97 -3.97 10.82
N ARG A 12 34.05 -3.53 10.16
CA ARG A 12 35.13 -2.74 10.77
C ARG A 12 34.66 -1.38 11.28
N VAL A 13 33.77 -0.70 10.56
CA VAL A 13 33.22 0.62 10.93
C VAL A 13 32.06 0.46 11.92
N GLY A 14 31.46 -0.72 12.03
CA GLY A 14 30.36 -0.99 12.97
C GLY A 14 29.01 -0.43 12.53
N ASN A 15 28.88 0.00 11.27
CA ASN A 15 27.66 0.58 10.70
C ASN A 15 26.81 -0.41 9.88
N VAL A 16 27.03 -1.73 10.06
CA VAL A 16 26.28 -2.76 9.34
C VAL A 16 24.93 -2.97 9.99
N VAL A 17 23.86 -2.93 9.20
CA VAL A 17 22.53 -3.36 9.64
C VAL A 17 22.37 -4.87 9.39
N ASN A 18 21.90 -5.60 10.39
CA ASN A 18 21.61 -7.03 10.25
C ASN A 18 20.22 -7.23 9.62
N PRO A 19 20.13 -7.81 8.41
CA PRO A 19 18.86 -7.97 7.71
C PRO A 19 17.89 -8.92 8.43
N PHE A 20 18.38 -9.96 9.11
CA PHE A 20 17.53 -10.91 9.82
C PHE A 20 16.88 -10.27 11.05
N ALA A 21 17.65 -9.50 11.81
CA ALA A 21 17.11 -8.74 12.94
C ALA A 21 16.07 -7.69 12.47
N THR A 22 16.28 -7.07 11.31
CA THR A 22 15.29 -6.16 10.70
C THR A 22 14.00 -6.88 10.35
N ILE A 23 14.09 -8.04 9.69
CA ILE A 23 12.92 -8.84 9.31
C ILE A 23 12.17 -9.35 10.55
N GLU A 24 12.87 -9.82 11.57
CA GLU A 24 12.28 -10.25 12.84
C GLU A 24 11.52 -9.11 13.54
N THR A 25 12.05 -7.87 13.46
CA THR A 25 11.45 -6.72 14.14
C THR A 25 10.28 -6.11 13.38
N PHE A 26 10.41 -5.93 12.05
CA PHE A 26 9.46 -5.16 11.24
C PHE A 26 8.63 -6.01 10.27
N GLY A 27 8.93 -7.29 10.15
CA GLY A 27 8.34 -8.18 9.17
C GLY A 27 9.02 -8.13 7.80
N ALA A 28 8.91 -9.23 7.07
CA ALA A 28 9.50 -9.36 5.73
C ALA A 28 8.88 -8.37 4.74
N ASP A 29 7.56 -8.15 4.80
CA ASP A 29 6.85 -7.33 3.81
C ASP A 29 7.19 -5.85 3.93
N ALA A 30 7.17 -5.28 5.14
CA ALA A 30 7.57 -3.89 5.35
C ALA A 30 9.03 -3.65 4.94
N THR A 31 9.91 -4.60 5.24
CA THR A 31 11.31 -4.54 4.84
C THR A 31 11.45 -4.59 3.32
N ARG A 32 10.83 -5.55 2.64
CA ARG A 32 10.87 -5.68 1.18
C ARG A 32 10.28 -4.46 0.48
N TRP A 33 9.16 -3.98 0.98
CA TRP A 33 8.47 -2.83 0.41
C TRP A 33 9.34 -1.57 0.51
N TYR A 34 9.93 -1.31 1.68
CA TYR A 34 10.89 -0.23 1.86
C TYR A 34 12.07 -0.33 0.88
N LEU A 35 12.65 -1.52 0.70
CA LEU A 35 13.76 -1.73 -0.23
C LEU A 35 13.37 -1.41 -1.68
N ILE A 36 12.13 -1.70 -2.07
CA ILE A 36 11.63 -1.50 -3.44
C ILE A 36 11.22 -0.05 -3.67
N THR A 37 10.50 0.59 -2.75
CA THR A 37 9.89 1.92 -2.99
C THR A 37 10.78 3.09 -2.64
N ASN A 38 11.82 2.88 -1.81
CA ASN A 38 12.71 3.96 -1.37
C ASN A 38 13.66 4.45 -2.47
N ALA A 39 14.25 3.55 -3.25
CA ALA A 39 15.17 3.89 -4.34
C ALA A 39 15.06 2.89 -5.49
N SER A 40 15.31 3.35 -6.71
CA SER A 40 15.37 2.46 -7.87
C SER A 40 16.55 1.49 -7.77
N PRO A 41 16.49 0.30 -8.42
CA PRO A 41 17.52 -0.73 -8.29
C PRO A 41 18.95 -0.31 -8.66
N TRP A 42 19.11 0.66 -9.57
CA TRP A 42 20.42 1.22 -9.98
C TRP A 42 20.94 2.33 -9.07
N ASP A 43 20.09 2.86 -8.18
CA ASP A 43 20.47 3.94 -7.28
C ASP A 43 21.07 3.42 -5.97
N ASN A 44 22.00 4.20 -5.42
CA ASN A 44 22.55 3.91 -4.10
C ASN A 44 21.51 4.21 -3.00
N MET A 45 20.81 3.18 -2.56
CA MET A 45 19.89 3.30 -1.42
C MET A 45 20.64 3.52 -0.10
N LYS A 46 20.33 4.63 0.59
CA LYS A 46 20.69 4.87 1.99
C LYS A 46 19.70 4.14 2.89
N PHE A 47 20.17 3.09 3.55
CA PHE A 47 19.33 2.27 4.40
C PHE A 47 19.12 2.94 5.76
N ASP A 48 17.86 3.18 6.09
CA ASP A 48 17.43 3.73 7.36
C ASP A 48 16.28 2.90 7.93
N ILE A 49 16.45 2.47 9.18
CA ILE A 49 15.45 1.69 9.93
C ILE A 49 14.17 2.52 10.13
N ASP A 50 14.30 3.84 10.30
CA ASP A 50 13.13 4.70 10.47
C ASP A 50 12.27 4.78 9.21
N GLY A 51 12.87 4.59 8.02
CA GLY A 51 12.13 4.46 6.76
C GLY A 51 11.25 3.20 6.72
N ILE A 52 11.69 2.09 7.31
CA ILE A 52 10.88 0.87 7.41
C ILE A 52 9.69 1.09 8.35
N LYS A 53 9.91 1.75 9.49
CA LYS A 53 8.83 2.12 10.41
C LYS A 53 7.80 3.02 9.74
N GLU A 54 8.26 3.95 8.89
CA GLU A 54 7.38 4.82 8.14
C GLU A 54 6.51 4.04 7.15
N VAL A 55 7.10 3.12 6.37
CA VAL A 55 6.37 2.23 5.46
C VAL A 55 5.33 1.39 6.21
N GLN A 56 5.71 0.81 7.35
CA GLN A 56 4.82 0.02 8.19
C GLN A 56 3.63 0.86 8.70
N ARG A 57 3.91 2.08 9.19
CA ARG A 57 2.88 2.96 9.76
C ARG A 57 1.97 3.57 8.70
N LYS A 58 2.54 4.06 7.59
CA LYS A 58 1.81 4.80 6.57
C LYS A 58 1.12 3.87 5.58
N PHE A 59 1.86 2.97 4.95
CA PHE A 59 1.29 2.11 3.90
C PHE A 59 0.54 0.93 4.49
N PHE A 60 1.24 0.02 5.18
CA PHE A 60 0.61 -1.19 5.75
C PHE A 60 -0.44 -0.85 6.80
N GLY A 61 -0.20 0.17 7.63
CA GLY A 61 -1.19 0.68 8.57
C GLY A 61 -2.48 1.15 7.88
N THR A 62 -2.37 1.94 6.80
CA THR A 62 -3.54 2.39 6.04
C THR A 62 -4.25 1.25 5.33
N LEU A 63 -3.50 0.32 4.72
CA LEU A 63 -4.04 -0.85 4.06
C LEU A 63 -4.84 -1.73 5.04
N TYR A 64 -4.24 -2.03 6.19
CA TYR A 64 -4.88 -2.85 7.21
C TYR A 64 -6.12 -2.18 7.78
N ASN A 65 -6.07 -0.88 8.11
CA ASN A 65 -7.22 -0.14 8.60
C ASN A 65 -8.37 -0.07 7.57
N THR A 66 -8.03 0.08 6.29
CA THR A 66 -9.00 0.06 5.19
C THR A 66 -9.67 -1.30 5.06
N TYR A 67 -8.89 -2.38 5.12
CA TYR A 67 -9.42 -3.73 5.14
C TYR A 67 -10.32 -3.98 6.35
N GLN A 68 -9.87 -3.63 7.55
CA GLN A 68 -10.65 -3.79 8.79
C GLN A 68 -11.98 -3.05 8.72
N PHE A 69 -11.98 -1.83 8.18
CA PHE A 69 -13.22 -1.09 7.93
C PHE A 69 -14.17 -1.90 7.04
N MET A 70 -13.72 -2.35 5.86
CA MET A 70 -14.58 -3.10 4.93
C MET A 70 -15.08 -4.42 5.54
N ALA A 71 -14.19 -5.18 6.19
CA ALA A 71 -14.51 -6.45 6.80
C ALA A 71 -15.51 -6.30 7.96
N LEU A 72 -15.36 -5.26 8.79
CA LEU A 72 -16.28 -4.98 9.89
C LEU A 72 -17.70 -4.78 9.37
N TYR A 73 -17.90 -3.89 8.41
CA TYR A 73 -19.25 -3.60 7.90
C TYR A 73 -19.83 -4.75 7.08
N ALA A 74 -19.01 -5.44 6.28
CA ALA A 74 -19.46 -6.63 5.58
C ALA A 74 -19.97 -7.71 6.55
N ASN A 75 -19.28 -7.94 7.68
CA ASN A 75 -19.71 -8.90 8.69
C ASN A 75 -20.97 -8.45 9.44
N VAL A 76 -21.11 -7.15 9.74
CA VAL A 76 -22.31 -6.60 10.37
C VAL A 76 -23.54 -6.74 9.47
N ASP A 77 -23.38 -6.49 8.17
CA ASP A 77 -24.46 -6.59 7.18
C ASP A 77 -24.71 -8.05 6.72
N GLY A 78 -23.92 -9.02 7.19
CA GLY A 78 -24.00 -10.41 6.75
C GLY A 78 -23.72 -10.57 5.25
N PHE A 79 -22.87 -9.71 4.68
CA PHE A 79 -22.58 -9.67 3.26
C PHE A 79 -21.80 -10.92 2.83
N CYS A 80 -22.47 -11.80 2.09
CA CYS A 80 -21.92 -13.08 1.62
C CYS A 80 -21.59 -13.09 0.12
N PHE A 81 -21.66 -11.94 -0.56
CA PHE A 81 -21.40 -11.83 -2.00
C PHE A 81 -22.27 -12.79 -2.84
N SER A 82 -23.54 -12.96 -2.46
CA SER A 82 -24.46 -13.93 -3.11
C SER A 82 -25.27 -13.30 -4.23
N GLU A 83 -25.38 -11.97 -4.22
CA GLU A 83 -26.15 -11.16 -5.14
C GLU A 83 -25.39 -10.93 -6.45
N LYS A 84 -26.12 -10.61 -7.51
CA LYS A 84 -25.52 -10.20 -8.78
C LYS A 84 -24.82 -8.85 -8.62
N TYR A 85 -23.73 -8.66 -9.37
CA TYR A 85 -23.12 -7.34 -9.50
C TYR A 85 -24.14 -6.30 -9.96
N ILE A 86 -24.14 -5.15 -9.30
CA ILE A 86 -24.84 -3.96 -9.78
C ILE A 86 -24.20 -3.53 -11.11
N PRO A 87 -24.98 -3.36 -12.20
CA PRO A 87 -24.49 -2.84 -13.48
C PRO A 87 -23.72 -1.53 -13.31
N VAL A 88 -22.64 -1.33 -14.08
CA VAL A 88 -21.74 -0.18 -13.90
C VAL A 88 -22.48 1.15 -14.00
N ASN A 89 -23.40 1.28 -14.96
CA ASN A 89 -24.23 2.47 -15.17
C ASN A 89 -25.22 2.76 -14.02
N GLU A 90 -25.53 1.77 -13.19
CA GLU A 90 -26.39 1.90 -12.01
C GLU A 90 -25.61 2.19 -10.72
N ARG A 91 -24.27 2.14 -10.78
CA ARG A 91 -23.43 2.46 -9.63
C ARG A 91 -23.31 3.97 -9.42
N PRO A 92 -23.28 4.43 -8.15
CA PRO A 92 -22.91 5.80 -7.82
C PRO A 92 -21.58 6.22 -8.46
N GLU A 93 -21.45 7.51 -8.77
CA GLU A 93 -20.24 8.07 -9.40
C GLU A 93 -18.96 7.74 -8.65
N ILE A 94 -18.98 7.79 -7.31
CA ILE A 94 -17.82 7.47 -6.49
C ILE A 94 -17.37 6.01 -6.61
N ASP A 95 -18.30 5.08 -6.83
CA ASP A 95 -18.00 3.65 -7.01
C ASP A 95 -17.44 3.41 -8.42
N ARG A 96 -17.99 4.09 -9.43
CA ARG A 96 -17.42 4.06 -10.79
C ARG A 96 -16.02 4.67 -10.83
N TRP A 97 -15.82 5.78 -10.11
CA TRP A 97 -14.55 6.47 -10.01
C TRP A 97 -13.46 5.58 -9.40
N ILE A 98 -13.70 4.98 -8.23
CA ILE A 98 -12.66 4.16 -7.58
C ILE A 98 -12.27 2.94 -8.44
N LEU A 99 -13.23 2.37 -9.19
CA LEU A 99 -12.96 1.27 -10.13
C LEU A 99 -12.18 1.73 -11.35
N SER A 100 -12.49 2.91 -11.90
CA SER A 100 -11.72 3.51 -13.00
C SER A 100 -10.28 3.82 -12.55
N SER A 101 -10.13 4.38 -11.35
CA SER A 101 -8.82 4.60 -10.70
C SER A 101 -8.04 3.30 -10.52
N LEU A 102 -8.70 2.22 -10.07
CA LEU A 102 -8.09 0.90 -9.94
C LEU A 102 -7.61 0.35 -11.30
N HIS A 103 -8.41 0.46 -12.35
CA HIS A 103 -7.99 0.01 -13.69
C HIS A 103 -6.81 0.82 -14.21
N THR A 104 -6.81 2.14 -13.95
CA THR A 104 -5.68 3.02 -14.29
C THR A 104 -4.41 2.60 -13.52
N LEU A 105 -4.54 2.29 -12.23
CA LEU A 105 -3.44 1.75 -11.43
C LEU A 105 -2.91 0.44 -12.04
N ILE A 106 -3.80 -0.52 -12.34
CA ILE A 106 -3.41 -1.83 -12.90
C ILE A 106 -2.63 -1.64 -14.19
N GLN A 107 -3.13 -0.81 -15.12
CA GLN A 107 -2.44 -0.55 -16.38
C GLN A 107 -1.04 0.03 -16.17
N LYS A 108 -0.92 1.07 -15.32
CA LYS A 108 0.37 1.72 -15.07
C LYS A 108 1.34 0.83 -14.30
N ALA A 109 0.86 0.13 -13.27
CA ALA A 109 1.68 -0.78 -12.48
C ALA A 109 2.18 -1.94 -13.34
N ASN A 110 1.36 -2.50 -14.21
CA ASN A 110 1.79 -3.54 -15.15
C ASN A 110 2.85 -3.00 -16.11
N ALA A 111 2.65 -1.82 -16.71
CA ALA A 111 3.63 -1.21 -17.60
C ALA A 111 5.00 -1.02 -16.90
N PHE A 112 5.00 -0.50 -15.67
CA PHE A 112 6.23 -0.38 -14.89
C PHE A 112 6.85 -1.74 -14.55
N MET A 113 6.05 -2.76 -14.21
CA MET A 113 6.59 -4.09 -13.94
C MET A 113 7.18 -4.75 -15.19
N ASP A 114 6.55 -4.57 -16.36
CA ASP A 114 7.04 -5.05 -17.65
C ASP A 114 8.35 -4.36 -18.05
N ASP A 115 8.51 -3.08 -17.69
CA ASP A 115 9.74 -2.31 -17.89
C ASP A 115 10.80 -2.52 -16.79
N TYR A 116 10.59 -3.47 -15.86
CA TYR A 116 11.47 -3.75 -14.71
C TYR A 116 11.68 -2.54 -13.78
N GLU A 117 10.64 -1.74 -13.58
CA GLU A 117 10.55 -0.52 -12.74
C GLU A 117 9.67 -0.73 -11.48
N PRO A 118 10.01 -1.67 -10.57
CA PRO A 118 9.14 -2.02 -9.43
C PRO A 118 8.97 -0.88 -8.42
N THR A 119 9.92 0.06 -8.36
CA THR A 119 9.87 1.23 -7.47
C THR A 119 8.70 2.15 -7.83
N GLN A 120 8.50 2.41 -9.13
CA GLN A 120 7.39 3.27 -9.59
C GLN A 120 6.05 2.56 -9.41
N ALA A 121 5.98 1.26 -9.71
CA ALA A 121 4.80 0.44 -9.46
C ALA A 121 4.39 0.47 -7.98
N GLY A 122 5.34 0.26 -7.07
CA GLY A 122 5.09 0.30 -5.63
C GLY A 122 4.59 1.67 -5.14
N ARG A 123 5.18 2.77 -5.63
CA ARG A 123 4.74 4.14 -5.29
C ARG A 123 3.32 4.45 -5.78
N LEU A 124 2.95 3.97 -6.97
CA LEU A 124 1.56 4.11 -7.45
C LEU A 124 0.56 3.34 -6.58
N ILE A 125 0.95 2.16 -6.10
CA ILE A 125 0.12 1.37 -5.17
C ILE A 125 -0.02 2.10 -3.83
N GLU A 126 1.06 2.68 -3.30
CA GLU A 126 1.02 3.50 -2.08
C GLU A 126 0.05 4.69 -2.21
N ASP A 127 0.13 5.44 -3.32
CA ASP A 127 -0.77 6.57 -3.59
C ASP A 127 -2.24 6.12 -3.70
N PHE A 128 -2.51 5.05 -4.44
CA PHE A 128 -3.87 4.55 -4.58
C PHE A 128 -4.47 4.13 -3.23
N VAL A 129 -3.72 3.36 -2.42
CA VAL A 129 -4.20 2.90 -1.12
C VAL A 129 -4.38 4.06 -0.15
N GLY A 130 -3.40 4.96 -0.07
CA GLY A 130 -3.39 6.09 0.85
C GLY A 130 -4.43 7.15 0.48
N GLU A 131 -4.32 7.70 -0.72
CA GLU A 131 -5.11 8.85 -1.13
C GLU A 131 -6.46 8.44 -1.70
N GLN A 132 -6.47 7.57 -2.70
CA GLN A 132 -7.68 7.33 -3.49
C GLN A 132 -8.66 6.43 -2.74
N LEU A 133 -8.18 5.33 -2.17
CA LEU A 133 -9.01 4.36 -1.46
C LEU A 133 -9.32 4.81 -0.03
N SER A 134 -8.30 5.07 0.79
CA SER A 134 -8.52 5.45 2.19
C SER A 134 -9.05 6.89 2.34
N ASN A 135 -8.29 7.89 1.88
CA ASN A 135 -8.63 9.30 2.14
C ASN A 135 -9.85 9.80 1.35
N TRP A 136 -10.08 9.32 0.14
CA TRP A 136 -11.23 9.73 -0.68
C TRP A 136 -12.38 8.75 -0.58
N TYR A 137 -12.23 7.53 -1.11
CA TYR A 137 -13.34 6.58 -1.25
C TYR A 137 -13.96 6.21 0.09
N VAL A 138 -13.17 5.65 1.02
CA VAL A 138 -13.68 5.22 2.33
C VAL A 138 -14.25 6.41 3.10
N ARG A 139 -13.51 7.53 3.18
CA ARG A 139 -13.94 8.72 3.93
C ARG A 139 -15.27 9.28 3.45
N LEU A 140 -15.47 9.41 2.15
CA LEU A 140 -16.70 9.96 1.57
C LEU A 140 -17.85 8.94 1.57
N SER A 141 -17.55 7.64 1.50
CA SER A 141 -18.56 6.58 1.48
C SER A 141 -18.97 6.09 2.87
N ARG A 142 -18.31 6.49 3.98
CA ARG A 142 -18.59 5.98 5.35
C ARG A 142 -20.07 5.96 5.73
N ARG A 143 -20.82 7.00 5.35
CA ARG A 143 -22.26 7.11 5.68
C ARG A 143 -23.11 6.02 5.01
N ARG A 144 -22.64 5.43 3.90
CA ARG A 144 -23.32 4.35 3.19
C ARG A 144 -23.15 2.99 3.87
N PHE A 145 -22.05 2.80 4.61
CA PHE A 145 -21.79 1.59 5.40
C PHE A 145 -22.47 1.60 6.78
N TRP A 146 -22.83 2.77 7.31
CA TRP A 146 -23.48 2.92 8.62
C TRP A 146 -25.00 2.95 8.59
N LYS A 147 -25.60 3.28 7.45
CA LYS A 147 -27.06 3.37 7.37
C LYS A 147 -27.60 1.95 7.20
N PRO A 148 -28.51 1.48 8.08
CA PRO A 148 -29.25 0.27 7.80
C PRO A 148 -29.93 0.43 6.45
N ALA A 149 -29.88 -0.61 5.61
CA ALA A 149 -30.71 -0.67 4.42
C ALA A 149 -32.16 -0.37 4.85
N ARG A 150 -32.72 0.72 4.29
CA ARG A 150 -34.15 1.00 4.44
C ARG A 150 -34.95 0.05 3.58
#